data_AF-A0A2P6P181-F1
#
_entry.id   AF-A0A2P6P181-F1
#
_cell.length_a   1.000
_cell.length_b   1.000
_cell.length_c   1.000
_cell.angle_alpha   90.00
_cell.angle_beta   90.00
_cell.angle_gamma   90.00
#
_symmetry.space_group_name_H-M   'P 1'
#
loop_
_entity.id
_entity.type
_entity.pdbx_description
1 polymer ?
#
loop_
_entity_poly.entity_id
_entity_poly.type
_entity_poly.pdbx_seq_one_letter_code
_entity_poly.pdbx_strand_id
1 'polypeptide(L)'
;MTFYYRPTVTEAFASVQYIMTEVNFGWLIRSVHRWSASMMVLMMILHVFRVYLTGGFKKPRELTWVTGVVLGVLTASFGVTGYSLPWDQIGYWADRPW
;
A
#
# COMPACT_ATOMS: atom_id res chain seq x y z
N MET A 1 6.70 -10.04 4.24
CA MET A 1 6.60 -11.05 3.15
C MET A 1 7.91 -11.23 2.37
N THR A 2 8.90 -10.35 2.54
CA THR A 2 10.18 -10.37 1.80
C THR A 2 11.03 -11.63 1.96
N PHE A 3 10.89 -12.36 3.08
CA PHE A 3 11.60 -13.64 3.27
C PHE A 3 11.17 -14.76 2.31
N TYR A 4 9.96 -14.67 1.74
CA TYR A 4 9.37 -15.71 0.89
C TYR A 4 9.02 -15.23 -0.53
N TYR A 5 8.83 -13.93 -0.72
CA TYR A 5 8.50 -13.35 -2.02
C TYR A 5 9.74 -13.30 -2.92
N ARG A 6 9.57 -13.69 -4.20
CA ARG A 6 10.64 -13.67 -5.20
C ARG A 6 10.31 -12.65 -6.31
N PRO A 7 11.10 -11.58 -6.47
CA PRO A 7 10.83 -10.50 -7.41
C PRO A 7 11.32 -10.84 -8.83
N THR A 8 10.87 -11.96 -9.41
CA THR A 8 11.13 -12.31 -10.81
C THR A 8 9.80 -12.61 -11.51
N VAL A 9 9.66 -12.18 -12.78
CA VAL A 9 8.40 -12.31 -13.54
C VAL A 9 7.89 -13.75 -13.59
N THR A 10 8.81 -14.73 -13.64
CA THR A 10 8.49 -16.16 -13.70
C THR A 10 8.09 -16.76 -12.36
N GLU A 11 8.59 -16.23 -11.23
CA GLU A 11 8.37 -16.83 -9.90
C GLU A 11 7.47 -15.98 -8.99
N ALA A 12 7.14 -14.74 -9.36
CA ALA A 12 6.38 -13.81 -8.52
C ALA A 12 5.03 -14.41 -8.10
N PHE A 13 4.21 -14.85 -9.05
CA PHE A 13 2.90 -15.45 -8.76
C PHE A 13 3.02 -16.75 -7.94
N ALA A 14 3.95 -17.63 -8.32
CA ALA A 14 4.20 -18.90 -7.62
C ALA A 14 4.65 -18.66 -6.16
N SER A 15 5.50 -17.66 -5.92
CA SER A 15 5.96 -17.30 -4.57
C SER A 15 4.82 -16.75 -3.70
N VAL A 16 3.87 -16.02 -4.30
CA VAL A 16 2.66 -15.57 -3.60
C VAL A 16 1.74 -16.73 -3.26
N GLN A 17 1.57 -17.71 -4.16
CA GLN A 17 0.82 -18.92 -3.87
C GLN A 17 1.47 -19.72 -2.74
N TYR A 18 2.79 -19.88 -2.77
CA TYR A 18 3.55 -20.55 -1.70
C TYR A 18 3.31 -19.89 -0.33
N ILE A 19 3.30 -18.55 -0.26
CA ILE A 19 2.97 -17.82 0.98
C ILE A 19 1.53 -18.10 1.42
N MET A 20 0.59 -18.28 0.50
CA MET A 20 -0.82 -18.51 0.83
C MET A 20 -1.12 -19.96 1.26
N THR A 21 -0.39 -20.96 0.73
CA THR A 21 -0.73 -22.38 0.93
C THR A 21 0.25 -23.13 1.82
N GLU A 22 1.56 -22.87 1.71
CA GLU A 22 2.60 -23.70 2.34
C GLU A 22 3.22 -23.06 3.59
N VAL A 23 3.27 -21.72 3.65
CA VAL A 23 3.85 -21.02 4.79
C VAL A 23 2.87 -21.00 5.97
N ASN A 24 3.31 -21.48 7.13
CA ASN A 24 2.53 -21.40 8.37
C ASN A 24 2.09 -19.96 8.66
N PHE A 25 0.78 -19.73 8.74
CA PHE A 25 0.14 -18.41 8.88
C PHE A 25 0.48 -17.40 7.77
N GLY A 26 1.04 -17.83 6.64
CA GLY A 26 1.37 -16.93 5.53
C GLY A 26 0.13 -16.27 4.92
N TRP A 27 -0.99 -17.01 4.83
CA TRP A 27 -2.29 -16.48 4.42
C TRP A 27 -2.77 -15.32 5.31
N LEU A 28 -2.54 -15.42 6.62
CA LEU A 28 -2.93 -14.41 7.59
C LEU A 28 -2.09 -13.15 7.39
N ILE A 29 -0.76 -13.30 7.29
CA ILE A 29 0.15 -12.18 7.09
C ILE A 29 -0.17 -11.45 5.77
N ARG A 30 -0.40 -12.18 4.68
CA ARG A 30 -0.76 -11.57 3.39
C ARG A 30 -2.12 -10.87 3.45
N SER A 31 -3.10 -11.48 4.10
CA SER A 31 -4.44 -10.89 4.24
C SER A 31 -4.40 -9.62 5.09
N VAL A 32 -3.72 -9.66 6.25
CA VAL A 32 -3.50 -8.48 7.10
C VAL A 32 -2.80 -7.40 6.31
N HIS A 33 -1.72 -7.70 5.58
CA HIS A 33 -1.00 -6.69 4.79
C HIS A 33 -1.91 -6.01 3.76
N ARG A 34 -2.74 -6.79 3.04
CA ARG A 34 -3.69 -6.23 2.06
C ARG A 34 -4.76 -5.36 2.71
N TRP A 35 -5.37 -5.83 3.80
CA TRP A 35 -6.43 -5.08 4.50
C TRP A 35 -5.87 -3.84 5.20
N SER A 36 -4.73 -3.95 5.86
CA SER A 36 -4.05 -2.84 6.53
C SER A 36 -3.62 -1.75 5.55
N ALA A 37 -3.20 -2.09 4.32
CA ALA A 37 -2.92 -1.10 3.29
C ALA A 37 -4.16 -0.26 2.94
N SER A 38 -5.32 -0.92 2.73
CA SER A 38 -6.58 -0.20 2.49
C SER A 38 -7.02 0.65 3.68
N MET A 39 -6.89 0.10 4.90
CA MET A 39 -7.23 0.84 6.13
C MET A 39 -6.30 2.04 6.36
N MET A 40 -5.01 1.94 6.00
CA MET A 40 -4.07 3.06 6.09
C MET A 40 -4.52 4.23 5.22
N VAL A 41 -4.91 3.97 3.96
CA VAL A 41 -5.39 5.02 3.06
C VAL A 41 -6.71 5.62 3.56
N LEU A 42 -7.65 4.79 4.04
CA LEU A 42 -8.90 5.25 4.63
C LEU A 42 -8.64 6.18 5.83
N MET A 43 -7.80 5.76 6.78
CA MET A 43 -7.48 6.54 7.97
C MET A 43 -6.72 7.81 7.63
N MET A 44 -5.85 7.78 6.62
CA MET A 44 -5.18 8.98 6.10
C MET A 44 -6.20 10.00 5.57
N ILE A 45 -7.19 9.56 4.78
CA ILE A 45 -8.26 10.44 4.28
C ILE A 45 -9.04 11.05 5.45
N LEU A 46 -9.45 10.25 6.43
CA LEU A 46 -10.14 10.74 7.62
C LEU A 46 -9.28 11.72 8.43
N HIS A 47 -7.98 11.46 8.54
CA HIS A 47 -7.04 12.34 9.22
C HIS A 47 -6.92 13.70 8.51
N VAL A 48 -6.81 13.71 7.18
CA VAL A 48 -6.78 14.94 6.36
C VAL A 48 -8.06 15.74 6.56
N PHE A 49 -9.24 15.09 6.50
CA PHE A 49 -10.51 15.74 6.79
C PHE A 49 -10.53 16.38 8.17
N ARG A 50 -10.10 15.65 9.21
CA ARG A 50 -10.04 16.18 10.58
C ARG A 50 -9.13 17.41 10.66
N VAL A 51 -7.93 17.37 10.07
CA VAL A 51 -6.99 18.51 10.10
C VAL A 51 -7.56 19.73 9.38
N TYR A 52 -8.25 19.52 8.25
CA TYR A 52 -8.89 20.59 7.49
C TYR A 52 -10.06 21.21 8.25
N LEU A 53 -10.99 20.39 8.76
CA LEU A 53 -12.19 20.84 9.47
C LEU A 53 -11.87 21.52 10.80
N THR A 54 -10.77 21.14 11.46
CA THR A 54 -10.30 21.78 12.71
C THR A 54 -9.36 22.97 12.47
N GLY A 55 -9.02 23.28 11.21
CA GLY A 55 -8.09 24.37 10.87
C GLY A 55 -6.66 24.14 11.35
N GLY A 56 -6.27 22.90 11.63
CA GLY A 56 -4.97 22.53 12.21
C GLY A 56 -3.76 22.79 11.28
N PHE A 57 -4.01 23.10 10.01
CA PHE A 57 -3.00 23.44 9.00
C PHE A 57 -2.60 24.93 8.99
N LYS A 58 -3.32 25.79 9.71
CA LYS A 58 -3.01 27.23 9.80
C LYS A 58 -1.72 27.49 10.58
N LYS A 59 -1.20 28.72 10.47
CA LYS A 59 -0.04 29.21 11.22
C LYS A 59 -0.10 28.81 12.71
N PRO A 60 0.98 28.30 13.31
CA PRO A 60 2.35 28.11 12.80
C PRO A 60 2.65 26.68 12.27
N ARG A 61 1.64 25.93 11.83
CA ARG A 61 1.75 24.49 11.48
C ARG A 61 1.76 24.22 9.97
N GLU A 62 2.07 25.21 9.15
CA GLU A 62 2.07 25.09 7.69
C GLU A 62 3.04 24.02 7.21
N LEU A 63 4.23 23.93 7.82
CA LEU A 63 5.22 22.90 7.45
C LEU A 63 4.73 21.47 7.75
N THR A 64 4.00 21.27 8.85
CA THR A 64 3.39 19.98 9.18
C THR A 64 2.32 19.59 8.15
N TRP A 65 1.59 20.57 7.61
CA TRP A 65 0.64 20.32 6.54
C TRP A 65 1.35 19.90 5.25
N VAL A 66 2.41 20.60 4.85
CA VAL A 66 3.20 20.26 3.66
C VAL A 66 3.81 18.87 3.78
N THR A 67 4.40 18.51 4.93
CA THR A 67 4.92 17.15 5.14
C THR A 67 3.81 16.11 5.10
N GLY A 68 2.61 16.42 5.63
CA GLY A 68 1.43 15.57 5.51
C GLY A 68 1.02 15.30 4.06
N VAL A 69 1.04 16.32 3.19
CA VAL A 69 0.76 16.16 1.76
C VAL A 69 1.81 15.26 1.08
N VAL A 70 3.10 15.46 1.37
CA VAL A 70 4.17 14.61 0.85
C VAL A 70 3.98 13.16 1.29
N LEU A 71 3.65 12.91 2.56
CA LEU A 71 3.35 11.57 3.06
C LEU A 71 2.13 10.94 2.37
N GLY A 72 1.13 11.75 2.01
CA GLY A 72 -0.01 11.30 1.22
C GLY A 72 0.39 10.79 -0.16
N VAL A 73 1.25 11.53 -0.87
CA VAL A 73 1.78 11.12 -2.18
C VAL A 73 2.63 9.86 -2.08
N LEU A 74 3.49 9.77 -1.06
CA LEU A 74 4.31 8.57 -0.82
C LEU A 74 3.42 7.35 -0.52
N THR A 75 2.36 7.52 0.27
CA THR A 75 1.41 6.43 0.57
C THR A 75 0.68 5.95 -0.68
N ALA A 76 0.25 6.87 -1.55
CA ALA A 76 -0.34 6.50 -2.84
C ALA A 76 0.67 5.76 -3.73
N SER A 77 1.93 6.20 -3.74
CA SER A 77 3.01 5.54 -4.49
C SER A 77 3.24 4.11 -4.01
N PHE A 78 3.27 3.88 -2.69
CA PHE A 78 3.34 2.53 -2.12
C PHE A 78 2.17 1.64 -2.54
N GLY A 79 0.96 2.21 -2.62
CA GLY A 79 -0.23 1.50 -3.09
C GLY A 79 -0.11 1.03 -4.54
N VAL A 80 0.34 1.92 -5.44
CA VAL A 80 0.53 1.60 -6.87
C VAL A 80 1.62 0.55 -7.03
N THR A 81 2.83 0.78 -6.51
CA THR A 81 3.94 -0.18 -6.65
C THR A 81 3.64 -1.51 -5.95
N GLY A 82 2.86 -1.46 -4.86
CA GLY A 82 2.42 -2.60 -4.07
C GLY A 82 1.46 -3.53 -4.81
N TYR A 83 0.61 -2.95 -5.65
CA TYR A 83 -0.47 -3.65 -6.34
C TYR A 83 0.04 -4.64 -7.39
N SER A 84 1.21 -4.37 -7.95
CA SER A 84 1.73 -5.07 -9.13
C SER A 84 2.67 -6.22 -8.79
N LEU A 85 3.13 -6.31 -7.53
CA LEU A 85 4.03 -7.37 -7.07
C LEU A 85 3.48 -8.80 -7.21
N PRO A 86 2.18 -9.09 -7.04
CA PRO A 86 1.66 -10.45 -7.25
C PRO A 86 1.74 -10.93 -8.71
N TRP A 87 1.94 -10.03 -9.66
CA TRP A 87 1.99 -10.29 -11.10
C TRP A 87 0.80 -11.13 -11.61
N ASP A 88 -0.38 -10.92 -11.01
CA ASP A 88 -1.63 -11.48 -11.50
C ASP A 88 -2.14 -10.65 -12.68
N GLN A 89 -3.17 -11.16 -13.37
CA GLN A 89 -3.72 -10.48 -14.54
C GLN A 89 -4.13 -9.04 -14.21
N ILE A 90 -4.66 -8.79 -13.01
CA ILE A 90 -5.11 -7.47 -12.60
C ILE A 90 -3.94 -6.52 -12.33
N GLY A 91 -2.91 -6.95 -11.60
CA GLY A 91 -1.70 -6.14 -11.36
C GLY A 91 -0.93 -5.85 -12.64
N TYR A 92 -0.80 -6.83 -13.54
CA TYR A 92 -0.11 -6.64 -14.82
C TYR A 92 -0.82 -5.63 -15.74
N TRP A 93 -2.14 -5.71 -15.87
CA TRP A 93 -2.90 -4.77 -16.71
C TRP A 93 -3.00 -3.37 -16.09
N ALA A 94 -2.93 -3.23 -14.77
CA ALA A 94 -2.90 -1.93 -14.11
C ALA A 94 -1.61 -1.14 -14.38
N ASP A 95 -0.48 -1.83 -14.59
CA ASP A 95 0.82 -1.23 -14.83
C ASP A 95 1.13 -0.95 -16.31
N ARG A 96 0.34 -1.54 -17.23
CA ARG A 96 0.60 -1.42 -18.66
C ARG A 96 0.19 -0.02 -19.15
N PRO A 97 1.12 0.82 -19.65
CA PRO A 97 0.74 2.02 -20.37
C PRO A 97 0.05 1.59 -21.68
N TRP A 98 -1.06 2.27 -21.99
CA TRP A 98 -1.97 2.01 -23.11
C TRP A 98 -1.25 1.69 -24.44
#